data_AF-N6TQR1-F1
#
_entry.id   AF-N6TQR1-F1
#
_cell.length_a   1.000
_cell.length_b   1.000
_cell.length_c   1.000
_cell.angle_alpha   90.00
_cell.angle_beta   90.00
_cell.angle_gamma   90.00
#
_symmetry.space_group_name_H-M   'P 1'
#
loop_
_entity.id
_entity.type
_entity.pdbx_description
1 polymer ?
#
loop_
_entity_poly.entity_id
_entity_poly.type
_entity_poly.pdbx_seq_one_letter_code
_entity_poly.pdbx_strand_id
1 'polypeptide(L)'
;MTTEQFVDFLNKTQRDPRLNEILHPYADNVRARDVIEQYEPNRYVAQRGQLSSEGFLRYLLSEDNNIISSSKFDLSHDMDQPLAHYFINSSHNTYLTGHQLTGRSNAEMYRQCLLAGCRLNNLQSAQFRNQ
;
A
#
# COMPACT_ATOMS: atom_id res chain seq x y z
N MET A 1 -7.83 -21.61 18.02
CA MET A 1 -8.45 -20.31 18.34
C MET A 1 -9.92 -20.37 17.96
N THR A 2 -10.84 -19.91 18.82
CA THR A 2 -12.28 -19.88 18.52
C THR A 2 -12.66 -18.65 17.69
N THR A 3 -13.86 -18.64 17.11
CA THR A 3 -14.39 -17.47 16.38
C THR A 3 -14.36 -16.20 17.24
N GLU A 4 -14.83 -16.28 18.49
CA GLU A 4 -14.87 -15.15 19.42
C GLU A 4 -13.47 -14.63 19.76
N GLN A 5 -12.51 -15.53 20.01
CA GLN A 5 -11.11 -15.15 20.23
C GLN A 5 -10.52 -14.46 19.00
N PHE A 6 -10.90 -14.91 17.81
CA PHE A 6 -10.43 -14.30 16.58
C PHE A 6 -11.06 -12.94 16.32
N VAL A 7 -12.36 -12.76 16.58
CA VAL A 7 -13.03 -11.45 16.57
C VAL A 7 -12.31 -10.47 17.50
N ASP A 8 -11.99 -10.90 18.72
CA ASP A 8 -11.25 -10.11 19.68
C ASP A 8 -9.87 -9.71 19.16
N PHE A 9 -9.15 -10.64 18.53
CA PHE A 9 -7.85 -10.36 17.90
C PHE A 9 -7.96 -9.33 16.76
N LEU A 10 -8.95 -9.47 15.87
CA LEU A 10 -9.16 -8.53 14.76
C LEU A 10 -9.43 -7.12 15.29
N ASN A 11 -10.29 -7.00 16.29
CA ASN A 11 -10.77 -5.71 16.79
C ASN A 11 -9.82 -5.03 17.78
N LYS A 12 -9.09 -5.79 18.60
CA LYS A 12 -8.21 -5.25 19.65
C LYS A 12 -6.75 -5.18 19.24
N THR A 13 -6.30 -6.03 18.30
CA THR A 13 -4.88 -6.13 17.92
C THR A 13 -4.61 -5.66 16.50
N GLN A 14 -5.43 -6.03 15.51
CA GLN A 14 -5.18 -5.67 14.11
C GLN A 14 -5.76 -4.30 13.72
N ARG A 15 -6.86 -3.89 14.34
CA ARG A 15 -7.52 -2.62 14.02
C ARG A 15 -6.65 -1.41 14.41
N ASP A 16 -6.50 -0.45 13.51
CA ASP A 16 -5.96 0.87 13.85
C ASP A 16 -6.99 1.65 14.70
N PRO A 17 -6.66 2.03 15.95
CA PRO A 17 -7.59 2.69 16.87
C PRO A 17 -8.00 4.09 16.43
N ARG A 18 -7.34 4.68 15.41
CA ARG A 18 -7.69 6.00 14.86
C ARG A 18 -8.80 5.94 13.82
N LEU A 19 -9.19 4.75 13.34
CA LEU A 19 -10.21 4.58 12.31
C LEU A 19 -11.61 4.77 12.88
N ASN A 20 -12.41 5.57 12.18
CA ASN A 20 -13.82 5.81 12.53
C ASN A 20 -14.65 4.53 12.46
N GLU A 21 -15.45 4.27 13.49
CA GLU A 21 -16.23 3.02 13.65
C GLU A 21 -17.41 2.89 12.68
N ILE A 22 -17.93 4.02 12.16
CA ILE A 22 -19.02 4.00 11.19
C ILE A 22 -18.49 3.71 9.79
N LEU A 23 -17.38 4.35 9.41
CA LEU A 23 -16.74 4.15 8.11
C LEU A 23 -15.98 2.81 8.03
N HIS A 24 -15.45 2.35 9.16
CA HIS A 24 -14.75 1.08 9.30
C HIS A 24 -15.37 0.30 10.46
N PRO A 25 -16.43 -0.49 10.25
CA PRO A 25 -17.08 -1.24 11.31
C PRO A 25 -16.15 -2.28 11.96
N TYR A 26 -16.47 -2.65 13.19
CA TYR A 26 -15.80 -3.77 13.87
C TYR A 26 -16.10 -5.08 13.16
N ALA A 27 -15.14 -6.01 13.20
CA ALA A 27 -15.35 -7.37 12.74
C ALA A 27 -16.36 -8.06 13.68
N ASP A 28 -17.28 -8.81 13.10
CA ASP A 28 -18.25 -9.61 13.81
C ASP A 28 -17.97 -11.11 13.64
N ASN A 29 -18.81 -11.95 14.26
CA ASN A 29 -18.69 -13.40 14.15
C ASN A 29 -18.90 -13.92 12.72
N VAL A 30 -19.62 -13.19 11.88
CA VAL A 30 -19.85 -13.58 10.47
C VAL A 30 -18.54 -13.41 9.71
N ARG A 31 -17.94 -12.21 9.76
CA ARG A 31 -16.65 -11.95 9.13
C ARG A 31 -15.54 -12.87 9.64
N ALA A 32 -15.49 -13.12 10.95
CA ALA A 32 -14.50 -14.04 11.50
C ALA A 32 -14.68 -15.48 10.98
N ARG A 33 -15.93 -15.95 10.78
CA ARG A 33 -16.19 -17.27 10.19
C ARG A 33 -15.81 -17.34 8.73
N ASP A 34 -16.10 -16.30 7.95
CA ASP A 34 -15.72 -16.26 6.52
C ASP A 34 -14.20 -16.41 6.35
N VAL A 35 -13.43 -15.69 7.17
CA VAL A 35 -11.97 -15.78 7.20
C VAL A 35 -11.50 -17.18 7.65
N ILE A 36 -12.15 -17.75 8.67
CA ILE A 36 -11.83 -19.12 9.11
C ILE A 36 -12.09 -20.13 7.98
N GLU A 37 -13.23 -20.04 7.30
CA GLU A 37 -13.57 -20.93 6.20
C GLU A 37 -12.61 -20.79 5.01
N GLN A 38 -12.14 -19.57 4.76
CA GLN A 38 -11.21 -19.28 3.67
C GLN A 38 -9.78 -19.78 3.94
N TYR A 39 -9.26 -19.60 5.15
CA TYR A 39 -7.84 -19.83 5.44
C TYR A 39 -7.54 -21.09 6.25
N GLU A 40 -8.54 -21.70 6.90
CA GLU A 40 -8.33 -22.95 7.65
C GLU A 40 -8.20 -24.15 6.68
N PRO A 41 -7.04 -24.84 6.65
CA PRO A 41 -6.85 -25.98 5.75
C PRO A 41 -7.73 -27.18 6.14
N ASN A 42 -8.03 -27.37 7.42
CA ASN A 42 -8.83 -28.49 7.89
C ASN A 42 -10.32 -28.13 7.97
N ARG A 43 -11.11 -28.61 7.01
CA ARG A 43 -12.56 -28.36 6.94
C ARG A 43 -13.32 -28.77 8.20
N TYR A 44 -12.89 -29.81 8.92
CA TYR A 44 -13.53 -30.21 10.17
C TYR A 44 -13.32 -29.17 11.27
N VAL A 45 -12.13 -28.56 11.33
CA VAL A 45 -11.79 -27.48 12.27
C VAL A 45 -12.55 -26.21 11.89
N ALA A 46 -12.61 -25.89 10.60
CA ALA A 46 -13.37 -24.75 10.07
C ALA A 46 -14.86 -24.84 10.40
N GLN A 47 -15.49 -26.01 10.19
CA GLN A 47 -16.91 -26.24 10.52
C GLN A 47 -17.23 -26.06 12.01
N ARG A 48 -16.24 -26.23 12.88
CA ARG A 48 -16.38 -25.98 14.33
C ARG A 48 -16.16 -24.52 14.71
N GLY A 49 -15.96 -23.63 13.73
CA GLY A 49 -15.64 -22.21 13.96
C GLY A 49 -14.30 -22.02 14.65
N GLN A 50 -13.34 -22.91 14.39
CA GLN A 50 -12.01 -22.86 14.97
C GLN A 50 -10.96 -22.57 13.90
N LEU A 51 -9.91 -21.84 14.29
CA LEU A 51 -8.72 -21.59 13.49
C LEU A 51 -7.53 -22.28 14.15
N SER A 52 -6.83 -23.11 13.37
CA SER A 52 -5.58 -23.75 13.76
C SER A 52 -4.41 -22.75 13.69
N SER A 53 -3.24 -23.14 14.21
CA SER A 53 -2.02 -22.33 14.06
C SER A 53 -1.63 -22.13 12.60
N GLU A 54 -1.81 -23.16 11.77
CA GLU A 54 -1.55 -23.11 10.33
C GLU A 54 -2.55 -22.19 9.62
N GLY A 55 -3.84 -22.31 9.91
CA GLY A 55 -4.87 -21.41 9.36
C GLY A 55 -4.63 -19.95 9.77
N PHE A 56 -4.19 -19.73 11.01
CA PHE A 56 -3.82 -18.39 11.49
C PHE A 56 -2.59 -17.83 10.77
N LEU A 57 -1.55 -18.65 10.55
CA LEU A 57 -0.38 -18.22 9.78
C LEU A 57 -0.76 -17.85 8.34
N ARG A 58 -1.64 -18.64 7.71
CA ARG A 58 -2.17 -18.35 6.37
C ARG A 58 -2.91 -17.02 6.33
N TYR A 59 -3.76 -16.74 7.33
CA TYR A 59 -4.42 -15.44 7.46
C TYR A 59 -3.39 -14.30 7.59
N LEU A 60 -2.39 -14.43 8.46
CA LEU A 60 -1.39 -13.37 8.68
C LEU A 60 -0.58 -13.02 7.41
N LEU A 61 -0.36 -14.00 6.54
CA LEU A 61 0.36 -13.84 5.27
C LEU A 61 -0.56 -13.53 4.09
N SER A 62 -1.87 -13.46 4.31
CA SER A 62 -2.85 -13.22 3.26
C SER A 62 -3.03 -11.73 2.93
N GLU A 63 -3.67 -11.46 1.80
CA GLU A 63 -4.05 -10.11 1.39
C GLU A 63 -5.06 -9.44 2.34
N ASP A 64 -5.85 -10.23 3.06
CA ASP A 64 -6.81 -9.76 4.07
C ASP A 64 -6.12 -9.13 5.29
N ASN A 65 -4.83 -9.40 5.49
CA ASN A 65 -4.01 -8.85 6.57
C ASN A 65 -2.85 -7.97 6.06
N ASN A 66 -3.05 -7.27 4.94
CA ASN A 66 -2.03 -6.39 4.37
C ASN A 66 -1.76 -5.19 5.29
N ILE A 67 -0.48 -4.82 5.44
CA ILE A 67 -0.04 -3.69 6.26
C ILE A 67 -0.51 -2.33 5.71
N ILE A 68 -0.74 -2.25 4.40
CA ILE A 68 -1.27 -1.05 3.74
C ILE A 68 -2.72 -1.29 3.35
N SER A 69 -3.63 -0.44 3.83
CA SER A 69 -5.02 -0.45 3.40
C SER A 69 -5.13 -0.21 1.90
N SER A 70 -5.96 -1.00 1.22
CA SER A 70 -6.26 -0.87 -0.22
C SER A 70 -6.62 0.56 -0.62
N SER A 71 -7.39 1.26 0.23
CA SER A 71 -7.81 2.66 0.02
C SER A 71 -6.67 3.66 -0.20
N LYS A 72 -5.45 3.34 0.26
CA LYS A 72 -4.27 4.19 0.07
C LYS A 72 -3.61 4.03 -1.30
N PHE A 73 -3.94 2.96 -2.03
CA PHE A 73 -3.46 2.77 -3.40
C PHE A 73 -4.35 3.46 -4.44
N ASP A 74 -5.59 3.80 -4.07
CA ASP A 74 -6.49 4.57 -4.91
C ASP A 74 -6.18 6.07 -4.87
N LEU A 75 -6.50 6.76 -5.97
CA LEU A 75 -6.42 8.23 -6.05
C LEU A 75 -7.57 8.84 -5.23
N SER A 76 -7.42 8.83 -3.91
CA SER A 76 -8.46 9.20 -2.95
C SER A 76 -8.36 10.64 -2.41
N HIS A 77 -7.31 11.37 -2.78
CA HIS A 77 -7.17 12.78 -2.43
C HIS A 77 -8.05 13.66 -3.31
N ASP A 78 -8.59 14.72 -2.73
CA ASP A 78 -9.26 15.80 -3.48
C ASP A 78 -8.25 16.44 -4.45
N MET A 79 -8.55 16.41 -5.75
CA MET A 79 -7.69 16.94 -6.82
C MET A 79 -8.19 18.28 -7.40
N ASP A 80 -9.22 18.89 -6.79
CA ASP A 80 -9.83 20.14 -7.26
C ASP A 80 -9.31 21.39 -6.51
N GLN A 81 -8.39 21.22 -5.55
CA GLN A 81 -7.77 22.35 -4.85
C GLN A 81 -6.74 23.08 -5.74
N PRO A 82 -6.34 24.31 -5.39
CA PRO A 82 -5.25 25.01 -6.09
C PRO A 82 -3.92 24.26 -5.98
N LEU A 83 -3.07 24.39 -7.02
CA LEU A 83 -1.80 23.64 -7.14
C LEU A 83 -0.86 23.78 -5.91
N ALA A 84 -0.87 24.93 -5.25
CA ALA A 84 -0.04 25.20 -4.07
C ALA A 84 -0.39 24.35 -2.84
N HIS A 85 -1.52 23.64 -2.85
CA HIS A 85 -1.96 22.78 -1.75
C HIS A 85 -1.42 21.35 -1.86
N TYR A 86 -0.69 21.03 -2.92
CA TYR A 86 -0.17 19.70 -3.19
C TYR A 86 1.35 19.64 -3.09
N PHE A 87 1.85 18.57 -2.48
CA PHE A 87 3.24 18.17 -2.69
C PHE A 87 3.38 17.56 -4.09
N ILE A 88 4.29 18.10 -4.89
CA ILE A 88 4.55 17.65 -6.26
C ILE A 88 5.88 16.89 -6.29
N ASN A 89 5.87 15.66 -6.78
CA ASN A 89 7.09 14.91 -7.03
C ASN A 89 7.90 15.59 -8.15
N SER A 90 9.07 16.14 -7.80
CA SER A 90 9.93 16.94 -8.68
C SER A 90 11.35 16.39 -8.75
N SER A 91 11.95 16.44 -9.94
CA SER A 91 13.32 15.99 -10.21
C SER A 91 14.21 17.17 -10.61
N HIS A 92 15.34 17.31 -9.94
CA HIS A 92 16.37 18.30 -10.25
C HIS A 92 17.49 17.66 -11.08
N ASN A 93 17.98 18.37 -12.10
CA ASN A 93 18.98 17.87 -13.05
C ASN A 93 18.62 16.48 -13.60
N THR A 94 17.36 16.33 -14.03
CA THR A 94 16.76 15.06 -14.47
C THR A 94 17.56 14.33 -15.54
N TYR A 95 18.32 15.05 -16.35
CA TYR A 95 19.17 14.47 -17.40
C TYR A 95 20.40 13.72 -16.86
N LEU A 96 20.87 13.95 -15.63
CA LEU A 96 22.10 13.35 -15.11
C LEU A 96 21.87 11.89 -14.66
N THR A 97 22.74 10.99 -15.10
CA THR A 97 22.74 9.58 -14.66
C THR A 97 23.72 9.31 -13.50
N GLY A 98 24.34 10.35 -12.92
CA GLY A 98 25.43 10.18 -11.96
C GLY A 98 25.93 11.49 -11.36
N HIS A 99 27.24 11.58 -11.12
CA HIS A 99 27.87 12.69 -10.41
C HIS A 99 27.58 14.07 -11.05
N GLN A 100 27.40 15.11 -10.23
CA GLN A 100 27.01 16.45 -10.71
C GLN A 100 28.04 17.13 -11.62
N LEU A 101 29.33 16.80 -11.46
CA LEU A 101 30.43 17.42 -12.22
C LEU A 101 30.98 16.55 -13.35
N THR A 102 30.86 15.22 -13.22
CA THR A 102 31.53 14.25 -14.10
C THR A 102 30.57 13.20 -14.67
N GLY A 103 29.30 13.27 -14.26
CA GLY A 103 28.24 12.38 -14.73
C GLY A 103 27.84 12.70 -16.17
N ARG A 104 27.31 11.68 -16.84
CA ARG A 104 26.80 11.82 -18.21
C ARG A 104 25.36 12.29 -18.16
N SER A 105 24.97 13.04 -19.19
CA SER A 105 23.56 13.33 -19.48
C SER A 105 22.94 12.15 -20.22
N ASN A 106 21.65 11.91 -20.09
CA ASN A 106 20.93 10.93 -20.91
C ASN A 106 19.44 11.32 -21.01
N ALA A 107 18.91 11.36 -22.22
CA ALA A 107 17.50 11.62 -22.45
C ALA A 107 16.58 10.55 -21.85
N GLU A 108 17.04 9.30 -21.74
CA GLU A 108 16.28 8.20 -21.13
C GLU A 108 15.94 8.46 -19.66
N MET A 109 16.72 9.30 -18.96
CA MET A 109 16.41 9.65 -17.58
C MET A 109 15.09 10.41 -17.43
N TYR A 110 14.68 11.19 -18.43
CA TYR A 110 13.35 11.80 -18.43
C TYR A 110 12.25 10.76 -18.48
N ARG A 111 12.42 9.70 -19.30
CA ARG A 111 11.45 8.60 -19.40
C ARG A 111 11.33 7.88 -18.05
N GLN A 112 12.47 7.57 -17.43
CA GLN A 112 12.50 6.89 -16.13
C GLN A 112 11.87 7.74 -15.01
N CYS A 113 12.20 9.04 -14.93
CA CYS A 113 11.61 9.93 -13.94
C CYS A 113 10.09 10.06 -14.11
N LEU A 114 9.60 10.18 -15.34
CA LEU A 114 8.16 10.23 -15.61
C LEU A 114 7.45 8.92 -15.23
N LEU A 115 8.05 7.76 -15.52
CA LEU A 115 7.51 6.45 -15.14
C LEU A 115 7.49 6.24 -13.61
N ALA A 116 8.47 6.80 -12.90
CA ALA A 116 8.50 6.82 -11.44
C ALA A 116 7.47 7.79 -10.81
N GLY A 117 6.65 8.46 -11.62
CA GLY A 117 5.60 9.37 -11.17
C GLY A 117 6.06 10.81 -10.91
N CYS A 118 7.25 11.20 -11.37
CA CYS A 118 7.69 12.59 -11.31
C CYS A 118 6.85 13.46 -12.26
N ARG A 119 6.42 14.64 -11.80
CA ARG A 119 5.55 15.55 -12.56
C ARG A 119 6.24 16.85 -12.97
N LEU A 120 7.38 17.17 -12.35
CA LEU A 120 8.19 18.34 -12.69
C LEU A 120 9.64 17.89 -12.94
N ASN A 121 10.13 18.10 -14.16
CA ASN A 121 11.48 17.71 -14.57
C ASN A 121 12.28 18.95 -15.01
N ASN A 122 13.55 19.01 -14.61
CA ASN A 122 14.44 20.08 -15.03
C ASN A 122 15.09 19.77 -16.37
N LEU A 123 15.03 20.73 -17.30
CA LEU A 123 15.69 20.67 -18.60
C LEU A 123 16.79 21.73 -18.70
N GLN A 124 18.03 21.32 -19.00
CA GLN A 124 19.13 22.23 -19.30
C GLN A 124 19.64 21.99 -20.72
N SER A 125 19.34 22.94 -21.62
CA SER A 125 19.64 22.84 -23.06
C SER A 125 21.13 22.89 -23.43
N ALA A 126 22.02 23.25 -22.50
CA ALA A 126 23.46 23.27 -22.73
C ALA A 126 24.10 21.86 -22.66
N GLN A 127 23.50 20.93 -21.94
CA GLN A 127 24.10 19.63 -21.63
C GLN A 127 23.91 18.57 -22.73
N PHE A 128 22.96 18.79 -23.64
CA PHE A 128 22.66 17.90 -24.77
C PHE A 128 23.47 18.21 -26.04
N ARG A 129 24.29 19.27 -26.03
CA ARG A 129 25.08 19.69 -27.20
C ARG A 129 26.42 18.97 -27.36
N ASN A 130 26.79 18.11 -26.41
CA ASN A 130 28.08 17.40 -26.37
C ASN A 130 27.93 15.86 -26.35
N GLN A 131 26.86 15.31 -26.95
CA GLN A 131 26.74 13.88 -27.26
C GLN A 131 26.80 13.65 -28.76
#